data_AF-A0A2E8VLN3-F1
#
_entry.id   AF-A0A2E8VLN3-F1
#
_cell.length_a   1.000
_cell.length_b   1.000
_cell.length_c   1.000
_cell.angle_alpha   90.00
_cell.angle_beta   90.00
_cell.angle_gamma   90.00
#
_symmetry.space_group_name_H-M   'P 1'
#
loop_
_entity.id
_entity.type
_entity.pdbx_description
1 polymer ?
#
loop_
_entity_poly.entity_id
_entity_poly.type
_entity_poly.pdbx_seq_one_letter_code
_entity_poly.pdbx_strand_id
1 'polypeptide(L)' 'MRQDAIIDMTFNLGISRLAQFQNMIAALAESRFDDAATEALDSRWARQVGQRAQTVAKMIRTGERQL' A
#
# COMPACT_ATOMS: atom_id res chain seq x y z
N MET A 1 -5.81 -3.47 9.80
CA MET A 1 -4.53 -4.22 9.88
C MET A 1 -3.75 -4.03 8.59
N ARG A 2 -2.42 -4.18 8.56
CA ARG A 2 -1.62 -4.01 7.32
C ARG A 2 -2.05 -4.96 6.20
N GLN A 3 -2.48 -6.17 6.56
CA GLN A 3 -3.02 -7.15 5.63
C GLN A 3 -4.25 -6.62 4.89
N ASP A 4 -5.13 -5.87 5.56
CA ASP A 4 -6.31 -5.24 4.92
C ASP A 4 -5.88 -4.25 3.83
N ALA A 5 -4.78 -3.52 4.03
CA ALA A 5 -4.25 -2.60 3.04
C ALA A 5 -3.78 -3.34 1.78
N ILE A 6 -3.08 -4.46 1.93
CA ILE A 6 -2.61 -5.30 0.82
C ILE A 6 -3.79 -5.97 0.10
N ILE A 7 -4.81 -6.42 0.84
CA ILE A 7 -6.05 -6.97 0.28
C ILE A 7 -6.77 -5.89 -0.54
N ASP A 8 -6.91 -4.67 0.00
CA ASP A 8 -7.56 -3.55 -0.68
C ASP A 8 -6.84 -3.17 -1.98
N MET A 9 -5.50 -3.11 -1.95
CA MET A 9 -4.69 -2.90 -3.15
C MET A 9 -4.87 -4.05 -4.16
N THR A 10 -4.91 -5.31 -3.69
CA THR A 10 -5.09 -6.49 -4.56
C THR A 10 -6.43 -6.45 -5.27
N PHE A 11 -7.52 -6.08 -4.60
CA PHE A 11 -8.83 -5.93 -5.23
C PHE A 11 -8.87 -4.80 -6.26
N ASN A 12 -8.17 -3.69 -6.01
CA ASN A 12 -8.15 -2.55 -6.91
C ASN A 12 -7.25 -2.77 -8.14
N LEU A 13 -6.10 -3.41 -7.96
CA LEU A 13 -5.06 -3.55 -8.98
C LEU A 13 -5.05 -4.92 -9.68
N GLY A 14 -5.42 -5.97 -8.96
CA GLY A 14 -5.08 -7.36 -9.28
C GLY A 14 -3.66 -7.74 -8.83
N ILE A 15 -3.46 -9.02 -8.54
CA ILE A 15 -2.20 -9.55 -7.98
C ILE A 15 -0.98 -9.31 -8.87
N SER A 16 -1.13 -9.41 -10.19
CA SER A 16 -0.02 -9.24 -11.13
C SER A 16 0.54 -7.82 -11.14
N ARG A 17 -0.33 -6.81 -10.96
CA ARG A 17 0.11 -5.40 -10.86
C ARG A 17 0.64 -5.09 -9.47
N LEU A 18 0.04 -5.64 -8.43
CA LEU A 18 0.55 -5.48 -7.07
C LEU A 18 1.97 -6.03 -6.92
N ALA A 19 2.29 -7.15 -7.57
CA ALA A 19 3.64 -7.73 -7.56
C ALA A 19 4.73 -6.80 -8.14
N GLN A 20 4.36 -5.75 -8.87
CA GLN A 20 5.29 -4.76 -9.41
C GLN A 20 5.67 -3.66 -8.40
N PHE A 21 5.03 -3.59 -7.24
CA PHE A 21 5.37 -2.64 -6.17
C PHE A 21 6.58 -3.12 -5.35
N GLN A 22 7.68 -3.39 -6.04
CA GLN A 22 8.86 -4.09 -5.50
C GLN A 22 9.45 -3.38 -4.27
N ASN A 23 9.60 -2.06 -4.31
CA ASN A 23 10.15 -1.29 -3.20
C ASN A 23 9.22 -1.31 -1.98
N MET A 24 7.92 -1.13 -2.18
CA MET A 24 6.93 -1.22 -1.10
C MET A 24 6.97 -2.61 -0.47
N ILE A 25 7.02 -3.68 -1.28
CA ILE A 25 7.07 -5.07 -0.80
C ILE A 25 8.36 -5.34 -0.02
N ALA A 26 9.51 -4.86 -0.51
CA ALA A 26 10.78 -4.98 0.19
C ALA A 26 10.77 -4.26 1.54
N ALA A 27 10.26 -3.02 1.57
CA ALA A 27 10.11 -2.25 2.80
C ALA A 27 9.15 -2.93 3.80
N LEU A 28 8.06 -3.55 3.34
CA LEU A 28 7.14 -4.33 4.18
C LEU A 28 7.84 -5.55 4.80
N ALA A 29 8.65 -6.28 4.03
CA ALA A 29 9.38 -7.45 4.52
C ALA A 29 10.40 -7.10 5.62
N GLU A 30 10.98 -5.90 5.55
CA GLU A 30 11.92 -5.37 6.53
C GLU A 30 11.25 -4.58 7.67
N SER A 31 9.91 -4.57 7.73
CA SER A 31 9.13 -3.78 8.71
C SER A 31 9.37 -2.26 8.64
N ARG A 32 9.87 -1.74 7.51
CA ARG A 32 10.02 -0.30 7.23
C ARG A 32 8.71 0.28 6.72
N PHE A 33 7.74 0.43 7.63
CA PHE A 33 6.35 0.74 7.26
C PHE A 33 6.14 2.17 6.74
N ASP A 34 6.94 3.14 7.20
CA ASP A 34 6.92 4.50 6.66
C ASP A 34 7.41 4.55 5.21
N ASP A 35 8.50 3.84 4.92
CA ASP A 35 9.05 3.69 3.57
C ASP A 35 8.02 2.98 2.67
N ALA A 36 7.42 1.87 3.15
CA ALA A 36 6.40 1.16 2.39
C ALA A 36 5.19 2.04 2.04
N ALA A 37 4.71 2.85 2.99
CA ALA A 37 3.62 3.78 2.74
C ALA A 37 4.02 4.87 1.72
N THR A 38 5.27 5.33 1.77
CA THR A 38 5.81 6.32 0.84
C THR A 38 5.90 5.75 -0.58
N GLU A 39 6.46 4.55 -0.74
CA GLU A 39 6.55 3.84 -2.02
C GLU A 39 5.16 3.51 -2.61
N ALA A 40 4.17 3.18 -1.77
CA ALA A 40 2.79 2.99 -2.21
C ALA A 40 2.21 4.27 -2.84
N LEU A 41 2.50 5.43 -2.24
CA LEU A 41 2.05 6.75 -2.70
C LEU A 41 2.85 7.27 -3.90
N ASP A 42 4.12 6.91 -4.03
CA ASP A 42 4.93 7.21 -5.21
C ASP A 42 4.67 6.21 -6.35
N SER A 43 3.40 6.10 -6.74
CA SER A 43 2.99 5.21 -7.81
C SER A 43 1.97 5.87 -8.73
N ARG A 44 1.92 5.42 -9.99
CA ARG A 44 0.85 5.82 -10.90
C ARG A 44 -0.52 5.45 -10.34
N TRP A 45 -0.60 4.31 -9.66
CA TRP A 45 -1.82 3.85 -8.98
C TRP A 45 -2.34 4.89 -7.99
N ALA A 46 -1.46 5.44 -7.13
CA ALA A 46 -1.86 6.45 -6.16
C ALA A 46 -2.47 7.69 -6.82
N ARG A 47 -1.90 8.13 -7.94
CA ARG A 47 -2.47 9.23 -8.74
C ARG A 47 -3.84 8.89 -9.34
N GLN A 48 -4.10 7.63 -9.67
CA GLN A 48 -5.35 7.19 -10.27
C GLN A 48 -6.49 7.07 -9.27
N VAL A 49 -6.23 6.63 -8.04
CA VAL A 49 -7.27 6.38 -7.03
C VAL A 49 -7.35 7.46 -5.94
N GLY A 50 -6.40 8.41 -5.95
CA GLY A 50 -6.41 9.60 -5.11
C GLY A 50 -6.52 9.27 -3.61
N GLN A 51 -7.61 9.72 -2.99
CA GLN A 51 -7.81 9.59 -1.54
C GLN A 51 -7.75 8.14 -1.04
N ARG A 52 -8.14 7.16 -1.86
CA ARG A 52 -8.05 5.75 -1.48
C ARG A 52 -6.61 5.32 -1.20
N ALA A 53 -5.65 5.80 -2.00
CA ALA A 53 -4.25 5.48 -1.78
C ALA A 53 -3.72 6.09 -0.48
N GLN A 54 -4.21 7.28 -0.09
CA GLN A 54 -3.86 7.90 1.20
C GLN A 54 -4.36 7.07 2.39
N THR A 55 -5.60 6.56 2.31
CA THR A 55 -6.17 5.65 3.33
C THR A 55 -5.34 4.37 3.43
N VAL A 56 -5.03 3.73 2.30
CA VAL A 56 -4.18 2.53 2.25
C VAL A 56 -2.79 2.79 2.82
N ALA A 57 -2.14 3.87 2.42
CA ALA A 57 -0.83 4.24 2.93
C ALA A 57 -0.84 4.48 4.45
N LYS A 58 -1.91 5.08 4.99
CA LYS A 58 -2.09 5.22 6.44
C LYS A 58 -2.25 3.86 7.13
N MET A 59 -3.01 2.93 6.54
CA MET A 59 -3.14 1.56 7.07
C MET A 59 -1.80 0.81 7.01
N ILE A 60 -1.01 0.99 5.96
CA ILE A 60 0.36 0.43 5.85
C ILE A 60 1.24 1.01 6.94
N ARG A 61 1.24 2.34 7.12
CA ARG A 61 2.09 3.03 8.10
C ARG A 61 1.77 2.60 9.53
N THR A 62 0.50 2.70 9.91
CA THR A 62 0.05 2.52 11.31
C THR A 62 -0.24 1.07 11.68
N GLY A 63 -0.61 0.25 10.70
CA GLY A 63 -1.16 -1.09 10.96
C GLY A 63 -2.59 -1.10 11.50
N GLU A 64 -3.22 0.06 11.66
CA GLU A 64 -4.59 0.17 12.14
C GLU A 64 -5.58 0.12 10.98
N ARG A 65 -6.78 -0.40 11.24
CA ARG A 65 -7.89 -0.33 10.29
C ARG A 65 -8.58 1.02 10.47
N GLN A 66 -8.79 1.77 9.39
CA GLN A 66 -9.70 2.92 9.45
C GLN A 66 -11.14 2.39 9.47
N LEU A 67 -11.83 2.60 10.59
CA LEU A 67 -13.29 2.45 10.71
C LEU A 67 -13.97 3.75 10.29
#